data_AF-A0A1Q3WGX2-F1
#
_entry.id   AF-A0A1Q3WGX2-F1
#
_cell.length_a   1.000
_cell.length_b   1.000
_cell.length_c   1.000
_cell.angle_alpha   90.00
_cell.angle_beta   90.00
_cell.angle_gamma   90.00
#
_symmetry.space_group_name_H-M   'P 1'
#
loop_
_entity.id
_entity.type
_entity.pdbx_description
1 polymer ?
#
loop_
_entity_poly.entity_id
_entity_poly.type
_entity_poly.pdbx_seq_one_letter_code
_entity_poly.pdbx_strand_id
1 'polypeptide(L)'
;MTSTTESTDLQTLQGQLRLKILSLYNQAHAGHIGCSLSCIDLMIATLVLRKREQDTFLLSKGHAAAALYTCLNHLGEISDDVLATYYHNGTTLPAHPAPNQHKGIPFATGSLGHGLPIGTGVAQAGKLLGDDSRVFVLMSDGETNEGTTWEAAHFAIQHQLDNLIVLVDKNGLQGFGYTADVMGDTADVRTWNAIGFETVVVDGHSINEVTAAIDQLTATPNGKPKLVIAQTVKGKGVSYMENRLEWHYLPMSEAQYEQAKSDVHERYLASQVAQV
;
A
#
# COMPACT_ATOMS: atom_id res chain seq x y z
N MET A 1 17.20 -10.63 17.45
CA MET A 1 17.48 -11.95 16.83
C MET A 1 17.88 -11.68 15.40
N THR A 2 19.10 -12.06 15.02
CA THR A 2 19.63 -11.90 13.66
C THR A 2 18.82 -12.78 12.71
N SER A 3 18.01 -12.17 11.85
CA SER A 3 17.25 -12.92 10.84
C SER A 3 18.22 -13.48 9.81
N THR A 4 18.29 -14.80 9.75
CA THR A 4 18.74 -15.54 8.58
C THR A 4 17.94 -15.06 7.37
N THR A 5 18.58 -14.27 6.51
CA THR A 5 18.09 -13.94 5.17
C THR A 5 18.24 -15.18 4.30
N GLU A 6 17.31 -16.13 4.44
CA GLU A 6 16.91 -16.88 3.25
C GLU A 6 16.49 -15.82 2.22
N SER A 7 17.11 -15.86 1.04
CA SER A 7 16.74 -14.98 -0.07
C SER A 7 15.25 -15.15 -0.32
N THR A 8 14.44 -14.21 0.16
CA THR A 8 12.99 -14.23 -0.07
C THR A 8 12.77 -14.23 -1.57
N ASP A 9 12.19 -15.32 -2.10
CA ASP A 9 11.71 -15.32 -3.47
C ASP A 9 10.54 -14.35 -3.56
N LEU A 10 10.85 -13.13 -4.03
CA LEU A 10 9.90 -12.03 -4.12
C LEU A 10 8.74 -12.38 -5.05
N GLN A 11 8.99 -13.12 -6.14
CA GLN A 11 7.93 -13.50 -7.06
C GLN A 11 6.95 -14.47 -6.39
N THR A 12 7.46 -15.43 -5.65
CA THR A 12 6.63 -16.35 -4.87
C THR A 12 5.83 -15.62 -3.80
N LEU A 13 6.46 -14.70 -3.04
CA LEU A 13 5.77 -13.90 -2.02
C LEU A 13 4.65 -13.05 -2.65
N GLN A 14 4.93 -12.41 -3.79
CA GLN A 14 3.95 -11.64 -4.57
C GLN A 14 2.72 -12.47 -4.94
N GLY A 15 2.92 -13.72 -5.36
CA GLY A 15 1.83 -14.64 -5.69
C GLY A 15 1.04 -15.06 -4.45
N GLN A 16 1.73 -15.49 -3.39
CA GLN A 16 1.10 -15.97 -2.16
C GLN A 16 0.23 -14.90 -1.49
N LEU A 17 0.71 -13.66 -1.39
CA LEU A 17 -0.08 -12.60 -0.77
C LEU A 17 -1.28 -12.20 -1.64
N ARG A 18 -1.17 -12.25 -2.97
CA ARG A 18 -2.33 -12.04 -3.88
C ARG A 18 -3.38 -13.13 -3.71
N LEU A 19 -2.99 -14.39 -3.62
CA LEU A 19 -3.93 -15.49 -3.35
C LEU A 19 -4.64 -15.32 -2.01
N LYS A 20 -3.92 -14.88 -0.96
CA LYS A 20 -4.50 -14.60 0.36
C LYS A 20 -5.49 -13.44 0.29
N ILE A 21 -5.16 -12.34 -0.39
CA ILE A 21 -6.09 -11.22 -0.65
C ILE A 21 -7.36 -11.69 -1.37
N LEU A 22 -7.21 -12.49 -2.43
CA LEU A 22 -8.35 -13.00 -3.21
C LEU A 22 -9.27 -13.88 -2.34
N SER A 23 -8.69 -14.75 -1.52
CA SER A 23 -9.44 -15.61 -0.60
C SER A 23 -10.24 -14.79 0.41
N LEU A 24 -9.67 -13.73 0.98
CA LEU A 24 -10.36 -12.86 1.94
C LEU A 24 -11.58 -12.18 1.32
N TYR A 25 -11.43 -11.62 0.12
CA TYR A 25 -12.56 -10.97 -0.56
C TYR A 25 -13.64 -11.97 -1.02
N ASN A 26 -13.24 -13.18 -1.44
CA ASN A 26 -14.21 -14.22 -1.79
C ASN A 26 -15.06 -14.62 -0.58
N GLN A 27 -14.42 -14.89 0.57
CA GLN A 27 -15.10 -15.27 1.82
C GLN A 27 -16.00 -14.15 2.36
N ALA A 28 -15.54 -12.90 2.27
CA ALA A 28 -16.30 -11.74 2.75
C ALA A 28 -17.43 -11.29 1.81
N HIS A 29 -17.47 -11.80 0.57
CA HIS A 29 -18.35 -11.29 -0.51
C HIS A 29 -18.27 -9.77 -0.66
N ALA A 30 -17.06 -9.21 -0.64
CA ALA A 30 -16.80 -7.77 -0.63
C ALA A 30 -16.02 -7.28 -1.87
N GLY A 31 -16.17 -5.98 -2.19
CA GLY A 31 -15.43 -5.29 -3.26
C GLY A 31 -14.07 -4.75 -2.83
N HIS A 32 -13.50 -3.79 -3.56
CA HIS A 32 -12.15 -3.22 -3.35
C HIS A 32 -10.98 -4.19 -3.60
N ILE A 33 -11.22 -5.24 -4.38
CA ILE A 33 -10.20 -6.23 -4.74
C ILE A 33 -9.08 -5.56 -5.57
N GLY A 34 -9.45 -4.79 -6.59
CA GLY A 34 -8.50 -4.20 -7.53
C GLY A 34 -7.49 -3.26 -6.87
N CYS A 35 -7.92 -2.49 -5.88
CA CYS A 35 -7.04 -1.57 -5.14
C CYS A 35 -6.15 -2.25 -4.10
N SER A 36 -6.53 -3.42 -3.57
CA SER A 36 -5.62 -4.22 -2.74
C SER A 36 -4.56 -4.89 -3.60
N LEU A 37 -4.94 -5.43 -4.77
CA LEU A 37 -4.01 -6.07 -5.70
C LEU A 37 -3.00 -5.09 -6.32
N SER A 38 -3.37 -3.83 -6.57
CA SER A 38 -2.44 -2.84 -7.15
C SER A 38 -1.29 -2.47 -6.22
N CYS A 39 -1.53 -2.44 -4.91
CA CYS A 39 -0.58 -1.93 -3.93
C CYS A 39 0.17 -3.00 -3.12
N ILE A 40 -0.13 -4.29 -3.31
CA ILE A 40 0.52 -5.35 -2.55
C ILE A 40 2.04 -5.38 -2.72
N ASP A 41 2.55 -5.09 -3.92
CA ASP A 41 3.99 -5.03 -4.18
C ASP A 41 4.65 -3.85 -3.45
N LEU A 42 3.94 -2.70 -3.36
CA LEU A 42 4.39 -1.55 -2.59
C LEU A 42 4.43 -1.87 -1.10
N MET A 43 3.41 -2.56 -0.58
CA MET A 43 3.40 -3.00 0.82
C MET A 43 4.50 -4.01 1.12
N ILE A 44 4.78 -4.94 0.21
CA ILE A 44 5.93 -5.85 0.37
C ILE A 44 7.23 -5.03 0.42
N ALA A 45 7.45 -4.16 -0.57
CA ALA A 45 8.65 -3.32 -0.64
C ALA A 45 8.82 -2.45 0.61
N THR A 46 7.73 -1.90 1.17
CA THR A 46 7.81 -0.97 2.30
C THR A 46 7.63 -1.65 3.64
N LEU A 47 6.45 -2.19 3.92
CA LEU A 47 6.06 -2.70 5.23
C LEU A 47 6.82 -3.99 5.58
N VAL A 48 7.06 -4.87 4.59
CA VAL A 48 7.73 -6.15 4.82
C VAL A 48 9.27 -6.00 4.76
N LEU A 49 9.80 -5.27 3.79
CA LEU A 49 11.25 -5.25 3.50
C LEU A 49 12.02 -4.03 4.01
N ARG A 50 11.38 -2.86 4.21
CA ARG A 50 12.09 -1.60 4.50
C ARG A 50 11.74 -0.96 5.84
N LYS A 51 10.50 -1.10 6.30
CA LYS A 51 10.04 -0.57 7.57
C LYS A 51 10.82 -1.22 8.71
N ARG A 52 11.54 -0.42 9.50
CA ARG A 52 12.18 -0.89 10.73
C ARG A 52 11.16 -0.97 11.86
N GLU A 53 11.52 -1.60 12.97
CA GLU A 53 10.57 -1.78 14.09
C GLU A 53 10.04 -0.44 14.64
N GLN A 54 10.91 0.57 14.76
CA GLN A 54 10.56 1.91 15.25
C GLN A 54 9.78 2.76 14.23
N ASP A 55 9.81 2.38 12.95
CA ASP A 55 9.13 3.15 11.91
C ASP A 55 7.61 2.93 11.97
N THR A 56 6.86 3.90 11.48
CA THR A 56 5.39 3.83 11.38
C THR A 56 4.99 3.63 9.91
N PHE A 57 4.00 2.76 9.66
CA PHE A 57 3.38 2.61 8.34
C PHE A 57 1.89 2.96 8.44
N LEU A 58 1.41 3.78 7.52
CA LEU A 58 0.03 4.19 7.39
C LEU A 58 -0.52 3.83 6.02
N LEU A 59 -1.61 3.06 6.00
CA LEU A 59 -2.39 2.85 4.79
C LEU A 59 -3.44 3.95 4.66
N SER A 60 -3.10 5.06 4.00
CA SER A 60 -4.02 6.19 3.78
C SER A 60 -5.22 5.78 2.93
N LYS A 61 -4.96 5.00 1.86
CA LYS A 61 -5.99 4.35 1.03
C LYS A 61 -6.63 3.15 1.74
N GLY A 62 -7.27 3.42 2.89
CA GLY A 62 -7.75 2.41 3.84
C GLY A 62 -8.68 1.34 3.25
N HIS A 63 -9.34 1.60 2.12
CA HIS A 63 -10.17 0.60 1.43
C HIS A 63 -9.35 -0.60 0.88
N ALA A 64 -8.02 -0.50 0.81
CA ALA A 64 -7.11 -1.60 0.50
C ALA A 64 -6.68 -2.42 1.74
N ALA A 65 -7.56 -2.48 2.76
CA ALA A 65 -7.27 -3.08 4.07
C ALA A 65 -6.78 -4.54 3.97
N ALA A 66 -7.33 -5.34 3.06
CA ALA A 66 -6.96 -6.74 2.89
C ALA A 66 -5.47 -6.92 2.55
N ALA A 67 -4.88 -6.00 1.78
CA ALA A 67 -3.44 -6.02 1.49
C ALA A 67 -2.60 -5.77 2.75
N LEU A 68 -3.00 -4.78 3.58
CA LEU A 68 -2.32 -4.50 4.86
C LEU A 68 -2.42 -5.70 5.81
N TYR A 69 -3.62 -6.25 5.97
CA TYR A 69 -3.85 -7.38 6.88
C TYR A 69 -3.08 -8.62 6.45
N THR A 70 -3.00 -8.86 5.13
CA THR A 70 -2.22 -9.96 4.56
C THR A 70 -0.72 -9.77 4.82
N CYS A 71 -0.18 -8.57 4.69
CA CYS A 71 1.22 -8.28 5.04
C CYS A 71 1.50 -8.41 6.54
N LEU A 72 0.62 -7.89 7.41
CA LEU A 72 0.78 -8.03 8.86
C LEU A 72 0.65 -9.49 9.33
N ASN A 73 -0.18 -10.28 8.65
CA ASN A 73 -0.24 -11.72 8.88
C ASN A 73 1.03 -12.43 8.42
N HIS A 74 1.59 -12.07 7.26
CA HIS A 74 2.89 -12.58 6.82
C HIS A 74 4.02 -12.25 7.82
N LEU A 75 3.97 -11.06 8.42
CA LEU A 75 4.91 -10.63 9.47
C LEU A 75 4.67 -11.29 10.84
N GLY A 76 3.63 -12.12 10.98
CA GLY A 76 3.29 -12.83 12.21
C GLY A 76 2.58 -11.97 13.27
N GLU A 77 2.20 -10.73 12.95
CA GLU A 77 1.46 -9.85 13.87
C GLU A 77 -0.02 -10.24 13.94
N ILE A 78 -0.60 -10.67 12.82
CA ILE A 78 -1.97 -11.18 12.72
C ILE A 78 -1.91 -12.70 12.53
N SER A 79 -2.54 -13.48 13.41
CA SER A 79 -2.66 -14.93 13.22
C SER A 79 -3.63 -15.28 12.08
N ASP A 80 -3.49 -16.47 11.50
CA ASP A 80 -4.44 -16.94 10.47
C ASP A 80 -5.89 -17.03 11.02
N ASP A 81 -6.06 -17.39 12.29
CA ASP A 81 -7.37 -17.40 12.96
C ASP A 81 -8.01 -16.02 13.01
N VAL A 82 -7.24 -14.97 13.34
CA VAL A 82 -7.75 -13.59 13.34
C VAL A 82 -8.01 -13.12 11.93
N LEU A 83 -7.12 -13.44 10.98
CA LEU A 83 -7.30 -13.09 9.57
C LEU A 83 -8.58 -13.70 8.97
N ALA A 84 -8.91 -14.93 9.34
CA ALA A 84 -10.13 -15.62 8.93
C ALA A 84 -11.43 -14.94 9.43
N THR A 85 -11.32 -13.98 10.37
CA THR A 85 -12.47 -13.16 10.81
C THR A 85 -12.67 -11.89 10.00
N TYR A 86 -11.84 -11.63 8.98
CA TYR A 86 -11.95 -10.44 8.13
C TYR A 86 -13.41 -10.19 7.71
N TYR A 87 -13.86 -8.94 7.86
CA TYR A 87 -15.21 -8.50 7.51
C TYR A 87 -16.36 -9.04 8.38
N HIS A 88 -16.12 -9.97 9.32
CA HIS A 88 -17.16 -10.47 10.23
C HIS A 88 -17.54 -9.44 11.30
N ASN A 89 -18.78 -9.50 11.80
CA ASN A 89 -19.19 -8.68 12.93
C ASN A 89 -18.31 -8.96 14.16
N GLY A 90 -17.81 -7.91 14.81
CA GLY A 90 -16.95 -8.02 15.98
C GLY A 90 -15.48 -8.36 15.67
N THR A 91 -15.08 -8.44 14.40
CA THR A 91 -13.68 -8.61 14.01
C THR A 91 -12.83 -7.39 14.40
N THR A 92 -11.53 -7.62 14.58
CA THR A 92 -10.51 -6.57 14.65
C THR A 92 -10.01 -6.14 13.27
N LEU A 93 -10.47 -6.80 12.19
CA LEU A 93 -10.10 -6.57 10.79
C LEU A 93 -11.31 -6.18 9.92
N PRO A 94 -11.92 -5.00 10.15
CA PRO A 94 -13.08 -4.55 9.38
C PRO A 94 -12.70 -4.13 7.94
N ALA A 95 -13.68 -3.68 7.16
CA ALA A 95 -13.49 -3.24 5.77
C ALA A 95 -12.40 -2.17 5.59
N HIS A 96 -12.18 -1.34 6.62
CA HIS A 96 -11.16 -0.30 6.67
C HIS A 96 -10.35 -0.45 7.97
N PRO A 97 -9.05 -0.14 8.00
CA PRO A 97 -8.23 -0.28 9.21
C PRO A 97 -8.82 0.47 10.42
N ALA A 98 -9.00 -0.25 11.52
CA ALA A 98 -9.41 0.29 12.80
C ALA A 98 -8.20 0.39 13.74
N PRO A 99 -8.11 1.44 14.58
CA PRO A 99 -6.95 1.67 15.44
C PRO A 99 -6.96 0.73 16.65
N ASN A 100 -5.82 0.68 17.35
CA ASN A 100 -5.67 0.13 18.70
C ASN A 100 -5.88 -1.40 18.85
N GLN A 101 -5.95 -2.15 17.75
CA GLN A 101 -6.02 -3.62 17.80
C GLN A 101 -4.70 -4.30 17.45
N HIS A 102 -3.94 -3.69 16.54
CA HIS A 102 -2.70 -4.22 15.99
C HIS A 102 -1.64 -3.10 15.99
N LYS A 103 -0.40 -3.39 16.37
CA LYS A 103 0.71 -2.40 16.44
C LYS A 103 0.98 -1.78 15.06
N GLY A 104 0.86 -2.57 14.00
CA GLY A 104 0.95 -2.17 12.60
C GLY A 104 -0.26 -1.38 12.10
N ILE A 105 -1.29 -1.17 12.93
CA ILE A 105 -2.47 -0.35 12.62
C ILE A 105 -2.69 0.69 13.74
N PRO A 106 -1.79 1.70 13.84
CA PRO A 106 -1.86 2.69 14.91
C PRO A 106 -3.05 3.66 14.76
N PHE A 107 -3.58 3.85 13.53
CA PHE A 107 -4.65 4.81 13.27
C PHE A 107 -5.79 4.22 12.43
N ALA A 108 -6.98 4.77 12.63
CA ALA A 108 -8.11 4.55 11.75
C ALA A 108 -7.85 5.22 10.40
N THR A 109 -8.17 4.54 9.31
CA THR A 109 -8.15 5.11 7.95
C THR A 109 -9.39 4.67 7.18
N GLY A 110 -9.67 5.29 6.03
CA GLY A 110 -10.83 4.97 5.18
C GLY A 110 -11.51 6.20 4.62
N SER A 111 -11.55 7.28 5.42
CA SER A 111 -11.77 8.62 4.88
C SER A 111 -10.49 9.05 4.17
N LEU A 112 -10.53 9.11 2.83
CA LEU A 112 -9.37 9.50 2.02
C LEU A 112 -8.89 10.91 2.40
N GLY A 113 -7.62 11.19 2.16
CA GLY A 113 -7.00 12.49 2.42
C GLY A 113 -6.58 12.71 3.88
N HIS A 114 -6.85 11.76 4.78
CA HIS A 114 -6.53 11.91 6.20
C HIS A 114 -5.23 11.22 6.61
N GLY A 115 -4.76 10.20 5.90
CA GLY A 115 -3.55 9.48 6.29
C GLY A 115 -2.26 10.27 6.10
N LEU A 116 -2.16 11.14 5.09
CA LEU A 116 -1.02 12.05 4.96
C LEU A 116 -0.97 13.09 6.11
N PRO A 117 -2.06 13.82 6.44
CA PRO A 117 -2.10 14.65 7.65
C PRO A 117 -1.64 13.90 8.92
N ILE A 118 -2.17 12.69 9.17
CA ILE A 118 -1.74 11.87 10.31
C ILE A 118 -0.24 11.58 10.23
N GLY A 119 0.24 11.14 9.07
CA GLY A 119 1.66 10.83 8.85
C GLY A 119 2.58 12.02 9.08
N THR A 120 2.18 13.23 8.67
CA THR A 120 2.95 14.46 8.95
C THR A 120 3.04 14.76 10.43
N GLY A 121 1.96 14.53 11.20
CA GLY A 121 1.97 14.68 12.66
C GLY A 121 2.91 13.69 13.35
N VAL A 122 2.88 12.42 12.92
CA VAL A 122 3.80 11.38 13.45
C VAL A 122 5.25 11.72 13.10
N ALA A 123 5.54 12.14 11.86
CA ALA A 123 6.89 12.49 11.43
C ALA A 123 7.43 13.70 12.19
N GLN A 124 6.59 14.72 12.41
CA GLN A 124 6.92 15.88 13.23
C GLN A 124 7.20 15.49 14.70
N ALA A 125 6.41 14.57 15.27
CA ALA A 125 6.63 14.09 16.63
C ALA A 125 8.00 13.41 16.76
N GLY A 126 8.38 12.54 15.83
CA GLY A 126 9.70 11.89 15.83
C GLY A 126 10.85 12.90 15.79
N LYS A 127 10.73 13.95 14.95
CA LYS A 127 11.72 15.05 14.91
C LYS A 127 11.82 15.82 16.23
N LEU A 128 10.69 16.11 16.89
CA LEU A 128 10.68 16.80 18.18
C LEU A 128 11.29 15.95 19.31
N LEU A 129 11.14 14.63 19.23
CA LEU A 129 11.73 13.69 20.18
C LEU A 129 13.21 13.39 19.87
N GLY A 130 13.72 13.83 18.72
CA GLY A 130 15.08 13.56 18.28
C GLY A 130 15.33 12.08 17.96
N ASP A 131 14.28 11.31 17.66
CA ASP A 131 14.43 9.93 17.20
C ASP A 131 14.71 9.87 15.70
N ASP A 132 15.21 8.72 15.25
CA ASP A 132 15.55 8.48 13.85
C ASP A 132 14.41 7.78 13.09
N SER A 133 13.20 7.71 13.66
CA SER A 133 12.08 6.96 13.10
C SER A 133 11.57 7.60 11.80
N ARG A 134 11.11 6.73 10.91
CA ARG A 134 10.52 7.10 9.62
C ARG A 134 9.03 6.84 9.63
N VAL A 135 8.30 7.63 8.84
CA VAL A 135 6.86 7.43 8.63
C VAL A 135 6.62 7.16 7.16
N PHE A 136 6.06 6.00 6.88
CA PHE A 136 5.64 5.59 5.55
C PHE A 136 4.13 5.82 5.40
N VAL A 137 3.70 6.50 4.35
CA VAL A 137 2.29 6.71 4.02
C VAL A 137 2.02 6.19 2.62
N LEU A 138 1.17 5.16 2.51
CA LEU A 138 0.72 4.64 1.22
C LEU A 138 -0.66 5.22 0.90
N MET A 139 -0.74 6.01 -0.17
CA MET A 139 -1.95 6.65 -0.66
C MET A 139 -2.29 6.20 -2.09
N SER A 140 -3.52 6.50 -2.53
CA SER A 140 -3.90 6.33 -3.95
C SER A 140 -3.67 7.63 -4.74
N ASP A 141 -3.62 7.53 -6.06
CA ASP A 141 -3.57 8.72 -6.91
C ASP A 141 -4.86 9.56 -6.85
N GLY A 142 -6.04 8.92 -6.77
CA GLY A 142 -7.31 9.64 -6.54
C GLY A 142 -7.33 10.40 -5.21
N GLU A 143 -6.70 9.86 -4.17
CA GLU A 143 -6.57 10.53 -2.87
C GLU A 143 -5.71 11.80 -2.92
N THR A 144 -4.86 11.96 -3.95
CA THR A 144 -4.13 13.22 -4.14
C THR A 144 -5.03 14.40 -4.54
N ASN A 145 -6.29 14.14 -4.91
CA ASN A 145 -7.25 15.21 -5.18
C ASN A 145 -7.85 15.83 -3.90
N GLU A 146 -7.67 15.21 -2.72
CA GLU A 146 -8.18 15.73 -1.45
C GLU A 146 -7.41 16.99 -1.01
N GLY A 147 -8.13 18.04 -0.60
CA GLY A 147 -7.51 19.31 -0.17
C GLY A 147 -6.57 19.14 1.02
N THR A 148 -6.92 18.26 1.95
CA THR A 148 -6.13 17.94 3.14
C THR A 148 -4.78 17.32 2.81
N THR A 149 -4.65 16.63 1.67
CA THR A 149 -3.35 16.14 1.16
C THR A 149 -2.40 17.31 0.90
N TRP A 150 -2.88 18.39 0.29
CA TRP A 150 -2.07 19.57 -0.05
C TRP A 150 -1.72 20.41 1.18
N GLU A 151 -2.66 20.54 2.12
CA GLU A 151 -2.39 21.18 3.42
C GLU A 151 -1.27 20.44 4.17
N ALA A 152 -1.34 19.11 4.23
CA ALA A 152 -0.32 18.28 4.86
C ALA A 152 1.02 18.34 4.11
N ALA A 153 1.01 18.37 2.77
CA ALA A 153 2.22 18.54 1.97
C ALA A 153 2.95 19.85 2.32
N HIS A 154 2.22 20.98 2.36
CA HIS A 154 2.79 22.27 2.76
C HIS A 154 3.36 22.24 4.18
N PHE A 155 2.63 21.62 5.12
CA PHE A 155 3.12 21.44 6.48
C PHE A 155 4.44 20.64 6.51
N ALA A 156 4.50 19.52 5.79
CA ALA A 156 5.69 18.66 5.75
C ALA A 156 6.93 19.40 5.23
N ILE A 157 6.76 20.26 4.23
CA ILE A 157 7.83 21.08 3.67
C ILE A 157 8.27 22.15 4.67
N GLN A 158 7.34 22.90 5.24
CA GLN A 158 7.64 23.97 6.19
C GLN A 158 8.39 23.45 7.43
N HIS A 159 8.05 22.23 7.85
CA HIS A 159 8.66 21.55 8.99
C HIS A 159 9.85 20.65 8.61
N GLN A 160 10.25 20.66 7.34
CA GLN A 160 11.40 19.93 6.81
C GLN A 160 11.36 18.43 7.13
N LEU A 161 10.21 17.77 6.97
CA LEU A 161 9.97 16.38 7.37
C LEU A 161 10.63 15.36 6.42
N ASP A 162 11.95 15.31 6.37
CA ASP A 162 12.71 14.33 5.58
C ASP A 162 12.67 12.88 6.11
N ASN A 163 12.04 12.67 7.26
CA ASN A 163 11.67 11.36 7.80
C ASN A 163 10.26 10.90 7.36
N LEU A 164 9.54 11.70 6.56
CA LEU A 164 8.27 11.32 5.92
C LEU A 164 8.52 10.78 4.51
N ILE A 165 8.07 9.54 4.27
CA ILE A 165 8.16 8.87 2.97
C ILE A 165 6.75 8.50 2.51
N VAL A 166 6.32 9.13 1.41
CA VAL A 166 5.00 8.91 0.83
C VAL A 166 5.13 8.01 -0.40
N LEU A 167 4.23 7.05 -0.54
CA LEU A 167 4.08 6.23 -1.73
C LEU A 167 2.70 6.48 -2.34
N VAL A 168 2.66 6.80 -3.62
CA VAL A 168 1.42 6.95 -4.37
C VAL A 168 1.25 5.73 -5.27
N ASP A 169 0.21 4.94 -5.02
CA ASP A 169 -0.28 3.90 -5.91
C ASP A 169 -0.98 4.55 -7.11
N LYS A 170 -0.21 4.78 -8.19
CA LYS A 170 -0.64 5.42 -9.42
C LYS A 170 -1.18 4.40 -10.42
N ASN A 171 -2.40 3.92 -10.15
CA ASN A 171 -3.09 2.98 -11.04
C ASN A 171 -4.04 3.66 -12.05
N GLY A 172 -4.23 4.98 -11.96
CA GLY A 172 -4.98 5.77 -12.92
C GLY A 172 -6.51 5.67 -12.80
N LEU A 173 -7.05 4.95 -11.82
CA LEU A 173 -8.49 4.70 -11.66
C LEU A 173 -8.99 5.01 -10.25
N GLN A 174 -9.98 5.90 -10.16
CA GLN A 174 -10.71 6.24 -8.95
C GLN A 174 -11.98 5.39 -8.79
N GLY A 175 -12.90 5.81 -7.92
CA GLY A 175 -14.22 5.19 -7.76
C GLY A 175 -15.22 5.50 -8.87
N PHE A 176 -15.00 6.58 -9.63
CA PHE A 176 -15.94 7.05 -10.67
C PHE A 176 -15.40 6.99 -12.10
N GLY A 177 -14.13 6.62 -12.30
CA GLY A 177 -13.51 6.59 -13.63
C GLY A 177 -12.01 6.78 -13.58
N TYR A 178 -11.42 7.13 -14.72
CA TYR A 178 -10.00 7.48 -14.79
C TYR A 178 -9.71 8.75 -14.02
N THR A 179 -8.58 8.78 -13.30
CA THR A 179 -8.20 9.89 -12.44
C THR A 179 -8.18 11.22 -13.20
N ALA A 180 -7.65 11.20 -14.42
CA ALA A 180 -7.57 12.38 -15.30
C ALA A 180 -8.95 12.93 -15.73
N ASP A 181 -9.96 12.06 -15.85
CA ASP A 181 -11.30 12.43 -16.34
C ASP A 181 -12.24 12.90 -15.22
N VAL A 182 -11.98 12.48 -13.97
CA VAL A 182 -12.83 12.80 -12.82
C VAL A 182 -12.48 14.16 -12.22
N MET A 183 -11.23 14.34 -11.78
CA MET A 183 -10.77 15.54 -11.05
C MET A 183 -9.34 15.96 -11.43
N GLY A 184 -8.73 15.29 -12.42
CA GLY A 184 -7.39 15.57 -12.90
C GLY A 184 -6.31 14.74 -12.21
N ASP A 185 -5.18 14.58 -12.90
CA ASP A 185 -4.03 13.85 -12.40
C ASP A 185 -3.09 14.77 -11.63
N THR A 186 -3.18 14.72 -10.31
CA THR A 186 -2.30 15.46 -9.40
C THR A 186 -1.20 14.59 -8.79
N ALA A 187 -1.10 13.33 -9.23
CA ALA A 187 -0.07 12.39 -8.83
C ALA A 187 1.06 12.36 -9.89
N ASP A 188 1.57 13.54 -10.25
CA ASP A 188 2.65 13.69 -11.23
C ASP A 188 3.91 14.29 -10.60
N VAL A 189 5.07 13.88 -11.12
CA VAL A 189 6.38 14.26 -10.59
C VAL A 189 6.64 15.76 -10.65
N ARG A 190 6.06 16.47 -11.63
CA ARG A 190 6.26 17.91 -11.78
C ARG A 190 5.53 18.65 -10.68
N THR A 191 4.28 18.29 -10.39
CA THR A 191 3.48 18.91 -9.32
C THR A 191 4.13 18.69 -7.95
N TRP A 192 4.52 17.46 -7.62
CA TRP A 192 5.11 17.15 -6.31
C TRP A 192 6.51 17.76 -6.12
N ASN A 193 7.34 17.83 -7.17
CA ASN A 193 8.60 18.57 -7.10
C ASN A 193 8.38 20.08 -7.00
N ALA A 194 7.35 20.64 -7.67
CA ALA A 194 7.05 22.07 -7.64
C ALA A 194 6.59 22.53 -6.26
N ILE A 195 5.84 21.71 -5.51
CA ILE A 195 5.44 22.04 -4.15
C ILE A 195 6.61 21.91 -3.16
N GLY A 196 7.55 20.97 -3.38
CA GLY A 196 8.80 20.90 -2.62
C GLY A 196 9.21 19.51 -2.13
N PHE A 197 8.51 18.45 -2.53
CA PHE A 197 8.90 17.08 -2.22
C PHE A 197 10.09 16.65 -3.08
N GLU A 198 10.93 15.76 -2.56
CA GLU A 198 11.89 15.02 -3.37
C GLU A 198 11.20 13.79 -3.96
N THR A 199 10.94 13.84 -5.27
CA THR A 199 10.04 12.87 -5.92
C THR A 199 10.75 12.01 -6.95
N VAL A 200 10.47 10.71 -6.94
CA VAL A 200 10.90 9.74 -7.97
C VAL A 200 9.72 8.94 -8.51
N VAL A 201 9.83 8.47 -9.74
CA VAL A 201 8.84 7.60 -10.39
C VAL A 201 9.45 6.23 -10.61
N VAL A 202 8.71 5.17 -10.32
CA VAL A 202 9.16 3.77 -10.44
C VAL A 202 8.08 2.88 -11.06
N ASP A 203 8.47 1.71 -11.58
CA ASP A 203 7.51 0.61 -11.76
C ASP A 203 7.07 0.10 -10.38
N GLY A 204 5.79 0.29 -10.04
CA GLY A 204 5.23 -0.11 -8.76
C GLY A 204 5.12 -1.62 -8.55
N HIS A 205 5.28 -2.42 -9.62
CA HIS A 205 5.29 -3.87 -9.54
C HIS A 205 6.71 -4.47 -9.46
N SER A 206 7.73 -3.62 -9.57
CA SER A 206 9.13 -3.96 -9.36
C SER A 206 9.52 -3.65 -7.92
N ILE A 207 9.42 -4.64 -7.02
CA ILE A 207 9.82 -4.49 -5.60
C ILE A 207 11.26 -3.98 -5.48
N ASN A 208 12.14 -4.39 -6.40
CA ASN A 208 13.53 -3.95 -6.42
C ASN A 208 13.65 -2.44 -6.75
N GLU A 209 12.90 -1.93 -7.71
CA GLU A 209 12.91 -0.50 -8.03
C GLU A 209 12.31 0.33 -6.89
N VAL A 210 11.20 -0.13 -6.30
CA VAL A 210 10.56 0.57 -5.17
C VAL A 210 11.51 0.62 -3.97
N THR A 211 12.15 -0.49 -3.61
CA THR A 211 13.11 -0.52 -2.50
C THR A 211 14.36 0.30 -2.77
N ALA A 212 14.93 0.24 -3.98
CA ALA A 212 16.07 1.07 -4.37
C ALA A 212 15.73 2.57 -4.33
N ALA A 213 14.52 2.96 -4.76
CA ALA A 213 14.06 4.34 -4.69
C ALA A 213 13.93 4.83 -3.24
N ILE A 214 13.39 4.00 -2.33
CA ILE A 214 13.32 4.32 -0.90
C ILE A 214 14.73 4.47 -0.31
N ASP A 215 15.64 3.57 -0.65
CA ASP A 215 17.03 3.64 -0.17
C ASP A 215 17.72 4.91 -0.64
N GLN A 216 17.56 5.27 -1.93
CA GLN A 216 18.10 6.48 -2.50
C GLN A 216 17.55 7.73 -1.81
N LEU A 217 16.22 7.84 -1.68
CA LEU A 217 15.55 9.00 -1.08
C LEU A 217 15.91 9.18 0.40
N THR A 218 16.20 8.08 1.09
CA THR A 218 16.49 8.09 2.53
C THR A 218 17.97 7.97 2.87
N ALA A 219 18.86 7.99 1.86
CA ALA A 219 20.30 7.87 2.04
C ALA A 219 20.91 9.06 2.78
N THR A 220 20.34 10.26 2.63
CA THR A 220 20.85 11.47 3.28
C THR A 220 19.70 12.39 3.69
N PRO A 221 19.64 12.82 4.96
CA PRO A 221 18.74 13.87 5.41
C PRO A 221 19.02 15.17 4.65
N ASN A 222 17.98 15.75 4.06
CA ASN A 222 18.09 16.98 3.27
C ASN A 222 16.94 17.97 3.53
N GLY A 223 16.15 17.73 4.59
CA GLY A 223 15.01 18.55 4.97
C GLY A 223 13.81 18.49 4.01
N LYS A 224 13.82 17.66 2.98
CA LYS A 224 12.68 17.49 2.07
C LYS A 224 11.91 16.22 2.37
N PRO A 225 10.56 16.28 2.48
CA PRO A 225 9.76 15.07 2.51
C PRO A 225 9.90 14.30 1.19
N LYS A 226 9.80 12.97 1.27
CA LYS A 226 10.10 12.05 0.17
C LYS A 226 8.82 11.52 -0.46
N LEU A 227 8.79 11.38 -1.78
CA LEU A 227 7.65 10.79 -2.47
C LEU A 227 8.06 9.84 -3.60
N VAL A 228 7.46 8.66 -3.60
CA VAL A 228 7.59 7.66 -4.67
C VAL A 228 6.24 7.59 -5.39
N ILE A 229 6.21 8.00 -6.66
CA ILE A 229 5.06 7.75 -7.55
C ILE A 229 5.28 6.39 -8.19
N ALA A 230 4.52 5.41 -7.74
CA ALA A 230 4.62 4.04 -8.22
C ALA A 230 3.57 3.80 -9.30
N GLN A 231 4.00 3.60 -10.54
CA GLN A 231 3.10 3.25 -11.65
C GLN A 231 2.62 1.82 -11.47
N THR A 232 1.31 1.64 -11.32
CA THR A 232 0.71 0.34 -10.99
C THR A 232 -0.49 0.06 -11.90
N VAL A 233 -1.00 -1.16 -11.81
CA VAL A 233 -2.19 -1.62 -12.51
C VAL A 233 -3.24 -1.99 -11.47
N LYS A 234 -4.42 -1.35 -11.54
CA LYS A 234 -5.57 -1.72 -10.70
C LYS A 234 -5.95 -3.16 -11.00
N GLY A 235 -6.00 -4.04 -10.00
CA GLY A 235 -6.27 -5.48 -10.22
C GLY A 235 -5.06 -6.31 -10.66
N LYS A 236 -3.83 -5.81 -10.49
CA LYS A 236 -2.61 -6.50 -10.93
C LYS A 236 -2.57 -7.98 -10.55
N GLY A 237 -2.33 -8.82 -11.55
CA GLY A 237 -2.17 -10.27 -11.40
C GLY A 237 -3.41 -11.07 -11.77
N VAL A 238 -4.56 -10.41 -12.00
CA VAL A 238 -5.81 -11.06 -12.42
C VAL A 238 -6.30 -10.44 -13.72
N SER A 239 -6.32 -11.24 -14.79
CA SER A 239 -6.50 -10.81 -16.18
C SER A 239 -7.78 -9.98 -16.40
N TYR A 240 -8.89 -10.40 -15.82
CA TYR A 240 -10.18 -9.71 -15.96
C TYR A 240 -10.35 -8.53 -14.98
N MET A 241 -9.43 -8.34 -14.02
CA MET A 241 -9.46 -7.20 -13.09
C MET A 241 -8.51 -6.07 -13.50
N GLU A 242 -7.49 -6.37 -14.30
CA GLU A 242 -6.46 -5.40 -14.70
C GLU A 242 -7.07 -4.21 -15.48
N ASN A 243 -6.90 -3.00 -14.94
CA ASN A 243 -7.41 -1.74 -15.50
C ASN A 243 -8.93 -1.74 -15.77
N ARG A 244 -9.70 -2.19 -14.77
CA ARG A 244 -11.16 -2.29 -14.83
C ARG A 244 -11.80 -1.61 -13.62
N LEU A 245 -12.74 -0.70 -13.87
CA LEU A 245 -13.36 0.15 -12.84
C LEU A 245 -14.26 -0.67 -11.91
N GLU A 246 -14.95 -1.68 -12.44
CA GLU A 246 -15.92 -2.48 -11.70
C GLU A 246 -15.30 -3.17 -10.47
N TRP A 247 -14.01 -3.51 -10.52
CA TRP A 247 -13.27 -4.13 -9.42
C TRP A 247 -12.83 -3.17 -8.31
N HIS A 248 -13.30 -1.93 -8.38
CA HIS A 248 -13.28 -1.02 -7.24
C HIS A 248 -14.39 -1.34 -6.23
N TYR A 249 -15.60 -1.72 -6.68
CA TYR A 249 -16.75 -1.94 -5.78
C TYR A 249 -17.39 -3.32 -5.85
N LEU A 250 -17.25 -4.06 -6.95
CA LEU A 250 -17.95 -5.34 -7.10
C LEU A 250 -17.22 -6.47 -6.36
N PRO A 251 -17.97 -7.34 -5.65
CA PRO A 251 -17.45 -8.62 -5.21
C PRO A 251 -17.25 -9.55 -6.42
N MET A 252 -16.37 -10.53 -6.28
CA MET A 252 -16.22 -11.59 -7.28
C MET A 252 -17.18 -12.76 -7.02
N SER A 253 -17.58 -13.44 -8.09
CA SER A 253 -18.25 -14.74 -8.01
C SER A 253 -17.24 -15.87 -7.80
N GLU A 254 -17.71 -17.05 -7.39
CA GLU A 254 -16.84 -18.22 -7.21
C GLU A 254 -16.09 -18.61 -8.49
N ALA A 255 -16.76 -18.56 -9.66
CA ALA A 255 -16.10 -18.84 -10.94
C ALA A 255 -14.99 -17.83 -11.27
N GLN A 256 -15.21 -16.56 -10.93
CA GLN A 256 -14.20 -15.51 -11.06
C GLN A 256 -13.04 -15.75 -10.07
N TYR A 257 -13.32 -16.14 -8.83
CA TYR A 257 -12.29 -16.48 -7.85
C TYR A 257 -11.39 -17.63 -8.32
N GLU A 258 -11.94 -18.70 -8.88
CA GLU A 258 -11.16 -19.80 -9.46
C GLU A 258 -10.26 -19.32 -10.63
N GLN A 259 -10.80 -18.49 -11.52
CA GLN A 259 -9.99 -17.90 -12.60
C GLN A 259 -8.88 -17.00 -12.05
N ALA A 260 -9.17 -16.17 -11.05
CA ALA A 260 -8.17 -15.28 -10.44
C ALA A 260 -7.03 -16.07 -9.78
N LYS A 261 -7.34 -17.18 -9.10
CA LYS A 261 -6.30 -18.09 -8.57
C LYS A 261 -5.45 -18.66 -9.70
N SER A 262 -6.06 -19.13 -10.77
CA SER A 262 -5.33 -19.66 -11.93
C SER A 262 -4.37 -18.63 -12.52
N ASP A 263 -4.84 -17.39 -12.74
CA ASP A 263 -4.02 -16.30 -13.27
C ASP A 263 -2.82 -16.00 -12.38
N VAL A 264 -3.02 -15.95 -11.06
CA VAL A 264 -1.95 -15.70 -10.09
C VAL A 264 -0.96 -16.87 -10.06
N HIS A 265 -1.43 -18.11 -10.09
CA HIS A 265 -0.56 -19.28 -10.15
C HIS A 265 0.32 -19.28 -11.40
N GLU A 266 -0.26 -19.02 -12.58
CA GLU A 266 0.48 -18.98 -13.84
C GLU A 266 1.55 -17.88 -13.84
N ARG A 267 1.21 -16.69 -13.35
CA ARG A 267 2.11 -15.52 -13.40
C ARG A 267 3.23 -15.53 -12.35
N TYR A 268 2.95 -16.09 -11.16
CA TYR A 268 3.85 -15.95 -10.01
C TYR A 268 4.41 -17.27 -9.49
N LEU A 269 3.77 -18.41 -9.78
CA LEU A 269 4.08 -19.69 -9.11
C LEU A 269 4.33 -20.86 -10.09
N ALA A 270 4.24 -20.64 -11.40
CA ALA A 270 4.34 -21.70 -12.41
C ALA A 270 5.68 -22.47 -12.39
N SER A 271 6.77 -21.82 -11.96
CA SER A 271 8.10 -22.42 -11.81
C SER A 271 8.19 -23.47 -10.69
N GLN A 272 7.22 -23.55 -9.78
CA GLN A 272 7.19 -24.54 -8.69
C GLN A 272 6.42 -25.82 -9.04
N VAL A 273 5.61 -25.81 -10.09
CA VAL A 273 4.79 -26.98 -10.49
C VAL A 273 5.62 -28.02 -11.26
N ALA A 274 6.80 -27.65 -11.76
CA ALA A 274 7.68 -28.53 -12.53
C ALA A 274 8.66 -29.38 -11.69
N GLN A 275 8.56 -29.38 -10.36
CA GLN A 275 9.46 -30.13 -9.46
C GLN A 275 8.76 -31.19 -8.58
N VAL A 276 7.55 -31.63 -8.94
CA VAL A 276 6.88 -32.78 -8.30
C VAL A 276 6.74 -33.93 -9.27
#